data_AF-A0A2V9WCU3-F1
#
_entry.id   AF-A0A2V9WCU3-F1
#
_cell.length_a   1.000
_cell.length_b   1.000
_cell.length_c   1.000
_cell.angle_alpha   90.00
_cell.angle_beta   90.00
_cell.angle_gamma   90.00
#
_symmetry.space_group_name_H-M   'P 1'
#
loop_
_entity.id
_entity.type
_entity.pdbx_description
1 polymer ?
#
loop_
_entity_poly.entity_id
_entity_poly.type
_entity_poly.pdbx_seq_one_letter_code
_entity_poly.pdbx_strand_id
1 'polypeptide(L)' 'MREVDFRFEGHELRGLEQNPQTSSRWARLASEGKQVMQFLSGRRYIAVVVDGKVQFYGAVELDHHPERQA' A
#
# COMPACT_ATOMS: atom_id res chain seq x y z
N MET A 1 10.44 -11.38 -3.94
CA MET A 1 9.75 -10.25 -3.30
C MET A 1 10.34 -8.98 -3.89
N ARG A 2 9.51 -8.06 -4.38
CA ARG A 2 9.96 -6.78 -4.93
C ARG A 2 9.48 -5.65 -4.04
N GLU A 3 10.33 -4.67 -3.82
CA GLU A 3 10.02 -3.46 -3.06
C GLU A 3 10.27 -2.24 -3.94
N VAL A 4 9.46 -1.21 -3.79
CA VAL A 4 9.63 0.07 -4.48
C VAL A 4 9.35 1.20 -3.49
N ASP A 5 10.35 2.04 -3.27
CA ASP A 5 10.23 3.27 -2.49
C ASP A 5 9.89 4.43 -3.42
N PHE A 6 8.93 5.26 -3.01
CA PHE A 6 8.52 6.44 -3.77
C PHE A 6 8.02 7.57 -2.85
N ARG A 7 8.06 8.79 -3.36
CA ARG A 7 7.51 9.97 -2.70
C ARG A 7 6.25 10.42 -3.42
N PHE A 8 5.19 10.68 -2.67
CA PHE A 8 3.93 11.20 -3.19
C PHE A 8 3.39 12.26 -2.24
N GLU A 9 3.11 13.46 -2.74
CA GLU A 9 2.60 14.60 -1.94
C GLU A 9 3.43 14.87 -0.67
N GLY A 10 4.75 14.70 -0.73
CA GLY A 10 5.64 14.89 0.42
C GLY A 10 5.71 13.69 1.39
N HIS A 11 4.90 12.65 1.18
CA HIS A 11 4.93 11.42 1.97
C HIS A 11 5.86 10.38 1.35
N GLU A 12 6.71 9.77 2.19
CA GLU A 12 7.50 8.60 1.80
C GLU A 12 6.66 7.33 1.95
N LEU A 13 6.56 6.59 0.85
CA LEU A 13 5.78 5.37 0.74
C LEU A 13 6.65 4.22 0.21
N ARG A 14 6.40 3.03 0.73
CA ARG A 14 7.00 1.78 0.24
C ARG A 14 5.92 0.84 -0.25
N GLY A 15 6.00 0.43 -1.52
CA GLY A 15 5.24 -0.67 -2.08
C GLY A 15 5.99 -1.99 -1.89
N LEU A 16 5.29 -3.01 -1.41
CA LEU A 16 5.78 -4.39 -1.27
C LEU A 16 4.90 -5.32 -2.13
N GLU A 17 5.47 -5.85 -3.21
CA GLU A 17 4.83 -6.91 -3.99
C GLU A 17 4.76 -8.18 -3.16
N GLN A 18 3.56 -8.77 -3.07
CA GLN A 18 3.33 -9.85 -2.13
C GLN A 18 3.98 -11.16 -2.57
N ASN A 19 4.65 -11.84 -1.64
CA ASN A 19 5.24 -13.16 -1.88
C ASN A 19 4.16 -14.27 -1.74
N PRO A 20 3.80 -14.99 -2.82
CA PRO A 20 2.80 -16.05 -2.79
C PRO A 20 3.20 -17.26 -1.92
N GLN A 21 4.47 -17.38 -1.54
CA GLN A 21 4.98 -18.48 -0.72
C GLN A 21 4.78 -18.27 0.79
N THR A 22 4.25 -17.11 1.20
CA THR A 22 3.99 -16.82 2.62
C THR A 22 2.57 -17.25 3.04
N SER A 23 2.30 -17.31 4.34
CA SER A 23 1.01 -17.76 4.88
C SER A 23 -0.05 -16.66 5.03
N SER A 24 0.20 -15.45 4.51
CA SER A 24 -0.75 -14.34 4.64
C SER A 24 -1.98 -14.50 3.72
N ARG A 25 -3.11 -13.91 4.11
CA ARG A 25 -4.31 -13.82 3.24
C ARG A 25 -3.97 -13.26 1.85
N TRP A 26 -3.04 -12.31 1.79
CA TRP A 26 -2.59 -11.67 0.56
C TRP A 26 -1.72 -12.59 -0.30
N ALA A 27 -0.91 -13.44 0.32
CA ALA A 27 -0.11 -14.43 -0.39
C ALA A 27 -0.97 -15.50 -1.06
N ARG A 28 -2.08 -15.89 -0.43
CA ARG A 28 -3.08 -16.74 -1.09
C ARG A 28 -3.58 -16.10 -2.39
N LEU A 29 -3.98 -14.83 -2.36
CA LEU A 29 -4.42 -14.12 -3.56
C LEU A 29 -3.33 -14.03 -4.64
N ALA A 30 -2.08 -13.75 -4.23
CA ALA A 30 -0.95 -13.75 -5.15
C ALA A 30 -0.71 -15.15 -5.76
N SER A 31 -0.87 -16.22 -4.98
CA SER A 31 -0.74 -17.60 -5.44
C SER A 31 -1.85 -18.00 -6.42
N GLU A 32 -3.02 -17.37 -6.31
CA GLU A 32 -4.13 -17.48 -7.27
C GLU A 32 -3.91 -16.63 -8.54
N GLY A 33 -2.74 -15.98 -8.69
CA GLY A 33 -2.35 -15.20 -9.87
C GLY A 33 -2.73 -13.73 -9.80
N LYS A 34 -3.27 -13.25 -8.69
CA LYS A 34 -3.65 -11.83 -8.53
C LYS A 34 -2.43 -10.95 -8.32
N GLN A 35 -2.49 -9.73 -8.84
CA GLN A 35 -1.47 -8.73 -8.57
C GLN A 35 -1.75 -8.08 -7.23
N VAL A 36 -0.88 -8.33 -6.25
CA VAL A 36 -1.05 -7.84 -4.88
C VAL A 36 0.15 -7.01 -4.44
N MET A 37 -0.08 -5.76 -4.06
CA MET A 37 0.94 -4.86 -3.52
C MET A 37 0.45 -4.20 -2.24
N GLN A 38 1.21 -4.35 -1.16
CA GLN A 38 0.95 -3.65 0.10
C GLN A 38 1.74 -2.35 0.14
N PHE A 39 1.18 -1.32 0.78
CA PHE A 39 1.81 -0.02 0.93
C PHE A 39 2.07 0.28 2.40
N LEU A 40 3.26 0.83 2.67
CA LEU A 40 3.70 1.25 3.98
C LEU A 40 4.07 2.73 3.96
N SER A 41 3.79 3.40 5.07
CA SER A 41 4.39 4.68 5.41
C SER A 41 5.21 4.50 6.69
N GLY A 42 6.52 4.76 6.60
CA GLY A 42 7.47 4.38 7.64
C GLY A 42 7.42 2.88 7.94
N ARG A 43 6.90 2.50 9.12
CA ARG A 43 6.78 1.08 9.57
C ARG A 43 5.34 0.56 9.60
N ARG A 44 4.37 1.36 9.14
CA ARG A 44 2.93 1.04 9.24
C ARG A 44 2.38 0.69 7.86
N TYR A 45 1.65 -0.43 7.78
CA TYR A 45 0.84 -0.76 6.61
C TYR A 45 -0.37 0.16 6.54
N ILE A 46 -0.56 0.84 5.40
CA ILE A 46 -1.63 1.83 5.20
C ILE A 46 -2.66 1.39 4.16
N ALA A 47 -2.26 0.56 3.20
CA ALA A 47 -3.16 0.06 2.17
C ALA A 47 -2.65 -1.23 1.53
N VAL A 48 -3.53 -1.88 0.78
CA VAL A 48 -3.21 -2.95 -0.16
C VAL A 48 -3.97 -2.72 -1.46
N VAL A 49 -3.33 -3.01 -2.58
CA VAL A 49 -3.94 -3.05 -3.91
C VAL A 49 -4.02 -4.49 -4.37
N VAL A 50 -5.20 -4.92 -4.81
CA VAL A 50 -5.44 -6.22 -5.44
C VAL A 50 -6.09 -5.97 -6.80
N ASP A 51 -5.40 -6.34 -7.89
CA ASP A 51 -5.87 -6.15 -9.27
C ASP A 51 -6.40 -4.72 -9.53
N GLY A 52 -5.64 -3.72 -9.08
CA GLY A 52 -5.98 -2.29 -9.22
C GLY A 52 -7.02 -1.76 -8.23
N LYS A 53 -7.59 -2.60 -7.36
CA LYS A 53 -8.54 -2.17 -6.32
C LYS A 53 -7.83 -1.91 -5.00
N VAL A 54 -8.00 -0.70 -4.47
CA VAL A 54 -7.39 -0.27 -3.20
C VAL A 54 -8.26 -0.65 -2.01
N GLN A 55 -7.63 -1.17 -0.95
CA GLN A 55 -8.21 -1.28 0.38
C GLN A 55 -7.26 -0.60 1.39
N PHE A 56 -7.76 0.39 2.11
CA PHE A 56 -7.00 1.08 3.17
C PHE A 56 -7.10 0.36 4.52
N TYR A 57 -6.06 0.48 5.32
CA TYR A 57 -6.01 -0.01 6.70
C TYR A 57 -6.18 1.15 7.68
N GLY A 58 -7.20 1.07 8.53
CA GLY A 58 -7.55 2.14 9.47
C GLY A 58 -8.16 3.37 8.79
N ALA A 59 -8.51 4.38 9.60
CA ALA A 59 -8.83 5.70 9.09
C ALA A 59 -7.52 6.38 8.70
N VAL A 60 -7.13 6.30 7.43
CA VAL A 60 -6.03 7.11 6.92
C VAL A 60 -6.62 8.50 6.65
N GLU A 61 -6.58 9.38 7.65
CA GLU A 61 -6.52 10.83 7.38
C GLU A 61 -5.19 11.06 6.67
N LEU A 62 -5.18 10.93 5.35
CA LEU A 62 -4.21 11.68 4.57
C LEU A 62 -4.67 13.12 4.73
N ASP A 63 -4.06 13.84 5.67
CA ASP A 63 -4.36 15.24 5.95
C ASP A 63 -4.31 16.02 4.63
N HIS A 64 -5.47 16.19 4.01
CA HIS A 64 -5.67 17.19 2.98
C HIS A 64 -5.68 18.51 3.73
N HIS A 65 -4.51 19.13 3.86
CA HIS A 65 -4.41 20.53 4.23
C HIS A 65 -4.79 21.32 2.96
N PRO A 66 -6.03 21.82 2.80
CA PRO A 66 -6.29 22.79 1.75
C PRO A 66 -5.39 23.98 2.06
N GLU A 67 -4.53 24.29 1.10
CA GLU A 67 -3.67 25.45 1.15
C GLU A 67 -4.50 26.67 1.55
N ARG A 68 -3.98 27.44 2.51
CA ARG A 68 -4.55 28.71 2.94
C ARG A 68 -4.85 29.56 1.70
N GLN A 69 -6.13 29.81 1.44
CA GLN A 69 -6.51 30.93 0.59
C GLN A 69 -6.46 32.21 1.43
N ALA A 70 -5.88 33.23 0.79
CA ALA A 70 -5.40 34.51 1.29
C ALA A 70 -6.39 35.31 2.16
#